data_AF-A0A0J8GR85-F1
#
_entry.id   AF-A0A0J8GR85-F1
#
_cell.length_a   1.000
_cell.length_b   1.000
_cell.length_c   1.000
_cell.angle_alpha   90.00
_cell.angle_beta   90.00
_cell.angle_gamma   90.00
#
_symmetry.space_group_name_H-M   'P 1'
#
loop_
_entity.id
_entity.type
_entity.pdbx_description
1 polymer ?
#
loop_
_entity_poly.entity_id
_entity_poly.type
_entity_poly.pdbx_seq_one_letter_code
_entity_poly.pdbx_strand_id
1 'polypeptide(L)'
;MNWPKDLKSKPKKNRFFPIRFGDAVKAVKDLNLIQYDGSRIAIRMENIEDECVNGFPLFDLVPEEELAIFSLSDSLIELAAPNAIMMALTKASKLTVKPKDHIHNSYFSAYINLENTVVIARVDRTCKLKRYRGDDKLKNARYVGSSTNEVVLETFGV
;
A
#
# COMPACT_ATOMS: atom_id res chain seq x y z
N MET A 1 10.16 -3.57 -25.42
CA MET A 1 9.41 -3.01 -24.26
C MET A 1 10.41 -2.71 -23.18
N ASN A 2 10.71 -1.42 -22.97
CA ASN A 2 11.64 -0.98 -21.95
C ASN A 2 10.87 -0.99 -20.63
N TRP A 3 11.26 -1.86 -19.70
CA TRP A 3 10.79 -1.81 -18.31
C TRP A 3 10.89 -0.35 -17.82
N PRO A 4 9.96 0.17 -17.00
CA PRO A 4 10.39 1.12 -15.99
C PRO A 4 11.40 0.33 -15.16
N LYS A 5 12.69 0.53 -15.47
CA LYS A 5 13.82 -0.05 -14.73
C LYS A 5 13.46 0.06 -13.26
N ASP A 6 13.80 -0.98 -12.49
CA ASP A 6 14.09 -0.86 -11.06
C ASP A 6 14.53 0.58 -10.79
N LEU A 7 13.61 1.41 -10.30
CA LEU A 7 14.03 2.56 -9.55
C LEU A 7 14.62 1.85 -8.34
N LYS A 8 15.94 1.60 -8.41
CA LYS A 8 16.76 1.27 -7.25
C LYS A 8 16.65 2.48 -6.34
N SER A 9 15.48 2.67 -5.74
CA SER A 9 15.28 3.56 -4.62
C SER A 9 16.22 2.98 -3.60
N LYS A 10 17.38 3.62 -3.46
CA LYS A 10 18.21 3.39 -2.30
C LYS A 10 17.45 3.99 -1.12
N PRO A 11 17.48 3.35 0.04
CA PRO A 11 16.93 4.00 1.20
C PRO A 11 17.70 5.31 1.43
N LYS A 12 16.98 6.36 1.84
CA LYS A 12 17.62 7.63 2.24
C LYS A 12 18.52 7.38 3.45
N LYS A 13 19.38 8.37 3.77
CA LYS A 13 20.24 8.30 4.97
C LYS A 13 19.39 8.03 6.22
N ASN A 14 19.90 7.16 7.11
CA ASN A 14 19.25 6.72 8.36
C ASN A 14 17.94 5.95 8.18
N ARG A 15 17.83 5.22 7.06
CA ARG A 15 16.66 4.43 6.71
C ARG A 15 17.06 3.13 6.06
N PHE A 16 16.13 2.18 6.10
CA PHE A 16 16.26 0.89 5.44
C PHE A 16 14.93 0.46 4.84
N PHE A 17 14.97 -0.48 3.88
CA PHE A 17 13.76 -1.16 3.43
C PHE A 17 13.58 -2.45 4.23
N PRO A 18 12.37 -2.72 4.75
CA PRO A 18 12.11 -3.90 5.58
C PRO A 18 12.25 -5.21 4.82
N ILE A 19 12.26 -5.18 3.49
CA ILE A 19 12.47 -6.35 2.62
C ILE A 19 13.29 -5.94 1.41
N ARG A 20 14.13 -6.85 0.89
CA ARG A 20 14.86 -6.61 -0.36
C ARG A 20 13.89 -6.74 -1.54
N PHE A 21 14.14 -5.99 -2.60
CA PHE A 21 13.30 -6.04 -3.80
C PHE A 21 13.14 -7.47 -4.37
N GLY A 22 14.24 -8.24 -4.44
CA GLY A 22 14.18 -9.63 -4.92
C GLY A 22 13.31 -10.54 -4.05
N ASP A 23 13.32 -10.33 -2.74
CA ASP A 23 12.48 -11.08 -1.79
C ASP A 23 11.01 -10.66 -1.92
N ALA A 24 10.73 -9.38 -2.17
CA ALA A 24 9.38 -8.90 -2.47
C ALA A 24 8.85 -9.49 -3.79
N VAL A 25 9.68 -9.55 -4.84
CA VAL A 25 9.32 -10.21 -6.12
C VAL A 25 9.00 -11.68 -5.89
N LYS A 26 9.78 -12.37 -5.05
CA LYS A 26 9.52 -13.77 -4.70
C LYS A 26 8.21 -13.91 -3.92
N ALA A 27 7.99 -13.08 -2.91
CA ALA A 27 6.77 -13.10 -2.10
C ALA A 27 5.50 -12.89 -2.95
N VAL A 28 5.53 -11.92 -3.87
CA VAL A 28 4.42 -11.66 -4.80
C VAL A 28 4.08 -12.89 -5.65
N LYS A 29 5.11 -13.61 -6.14
CA LYS A 29 4.93 -14.85 -6.90
C LYS A 29 4.38 -15.98 -6.03
N ASP A 30 4.99 -16.21 -4.88
CA ASP A 30 4.66 -17.32 -3.98
C ASP A 30 3.24 -17.15 -3.41
N LEU A 31 2.80 -15.91 -3.18
CA LEU A 31 1.45 -15.58 -2.71
C LEU A 31 0.42 -15.45 -3.86
N ASN A 32 0.82 -15.65 -5.11
CA ASN A 32 -0.02 -15.49 -6.30
C ASN A 32 -0.75 -14.13 -6.35
N LEU A 33 -0.04 -13.06 -5.99
CA LEU A 33 -0.55 -11.69 -6.06
C LEU A 33 -0.55 -11.21 -7.52
N ILE A 34 -1.71 -11.31 -8.15
CA ILE A 34 -1.97 -10.90 -9.54
C ILE A 34 -3.06 -9.83 -9.59
N GLN A 35 -2.99 -8.97 -10.58
CA GLN A 35 -4.06 -8.00 -10.87
C GLN A 35 -5.30 -8.73 -11.41
N TYR A 36 -6.47 -8.08 -11.37
CA TYR A 36 -7.72 -8.69 -11.88
C TYR A 36 -7.69 -9.01 -13.37
N ASP A 37 -6.88 -8.31 -14.17
CA ASP A 37 -6.68 -8.59 -15.58
C ASP A 37 -5.71 -9.76 -15.84
N GLY A 38 -5.23 -10.42 -14.78
CA GLY A 38 -4.27 -11.52 -14.83
C GLY A 38 -2.81 -11.06 -15.02
N SER A 39 -2.56 -9.76 -15.08
CA SER A 39 -1.21 -9.22 -15.14
C SER A 39 -0.53 -9.26 -13.78
N ARG A 40 0.80 -9.03 -13.78
CA ARG A 40 1.60 -9.03 -12.55
C ARG A 40 1.43 -7.71 -11.82
N ILE A 41 1.28 -7.77 -10.51
CA ILE A 41 1.29 -6.57 -9.67
C ILE A 41 2.66 -5.86 -9.78
N ALA A 42 2.65 -4.54 -9.92
CA ALA A 42 3.88 -3.75 -9.90
C ALA A 42 4.45 -3.69 -8.48
N ILE A 43 5.76 -3.62 -8.32
CA ILE A 43 6.40 -3.43 -7.00
C ILE A 43 7.12 -2.10 -7.01
N ARG A 44 6.82 -1.25 -6.04
CA ARG A 44 7.40 0.07 -5.85
C ARG A 44 8.05 0.14 -4.47
N MET A 45 9.27 0.67 -4.39
CA MET A 45 9.93 0.93 -3.11
C MET A 45 10.05 2.43 -2.90
N GLU A 46 9.52 2.95 -1.79
CA GLU A 46 9.32 4.39 -1.59
C GLU A 46 9.90 4.87 -0.25
N ASN A 47 10.51 6.07 -0.26
CA ASN A 47 10.99 6.72 0.96
C ASN A 47 9.98 7.75 1.46
N ILE A 48 9.36 7.53 2.62
CA ILE A 48 8.34 8.43 3.20
C ILE A 48 8.97 9.52 4.07
N GLU A 49 8.85 10.80 3.75
CA GLU A 49 9.51 11.86 4.52
C GLU A 49 8.89 12.15 5.89
N ASP A 50 7.63 11.76 6.11
CA ASP A 50 6.85 12.19 7.27
C ASP A 50 6.84 11.22 8.46
N GLU A 51 6.71 11.78 9.67
CA GLU A 51 6.27 11.06 10.87
C GLU A 51 4.79 10.69 10.69
N CYS A 52 4.53 9.42 10.44
CA CYS A 52 3.18 8.94 10.28
C CYS A 52 2.46 8.92 11.64
N VAL A 53 1.37 9.69 11.74
CA VAL A 53 0.57 9.90 12.97
C VAL A 53 0.10 8.57 13.61
N ASN A 54 -0.15 7.54 12.79
CA ASN A 54 -0.69 6.25 13.22
C ASN A 54 0.40 5.17 13.44
N GLY A 55 1.67 5.49 13.26
CA GLY A 55 2.80 4.54 13.36
C GLY A 55 3.59 4.41 12.06
N PHE A 56 4.46 3.41 11.97
CA PHE A 56 5.46 3.30 10.92
C PHE A 56 4.97 2.45 9.74
N PRO A 57 4.83 3.02 8.53
CA PRO A 57 4.25 2.33 7.39
C PRO A 57 5.18 1.24 6.85
N LEU A 58 4.64 0.04 6.65
CA LEU A 58 5.35 -1.09 6.04
C LEU A 58 5.09 -1.14 4.54
N PHE A 59 3.82 -1.23 4.14
CA PHE A 59 3.43 -1.25 2.73
C PHE A 59 1.99 -0.80 2.51
N ASP A 60 1.72 -0.38 1.27
CA ASP A 60 0.38 -0.29 0.70
C ASP A 60 0.26 -1.32 -0.44
N LEU A 61 -0.75 -2.19 -0.35
CA LEU A 61 -1.10 -3.16 -1.37
C LEU A 61 -2.39 -2.70 -2.04
N VAL A 62 -2.27 -2.23 -3.28
CA VAL A 62 -3.37 -1.95 -4.19
C VAL A 62 -3.50 -3.17 -5.11
N PRO A 63 -4.44 -4.10 -4.86
CA PRO A 63 -4.44 -5.40 -5.54
C PRO A 63 -4.52 -5.32 -7.06
N GLU A 64 -5.06 -4.23 -7.59
CA GLU A 64 -5.20 -3.98 -9.02
C GLU A 64 -4.01 -3.30 -9.69
N GLU A 65 -3.07 -2.77 -8.92
CA GLU A 65 -2.05 -1.88 -9.48
C GLU A 65 -0.67 -2.28 -8.98
N GLU A 66 -0.44 -2.10 -7.68
CA GLU A 66 0.91 -2.10 -7.13
C GLU A 66 0.97 -2.54 -5.66
N LEU A 67 2.15 -3.04 -5.30
CA LEU A 67 2.63 -3.16 -3.94
C LEU A 67 3.69 -2.08 -3.72
N ALA A 68 3.38 -1.07 -2.92
CA ALA A 68 4.30 -0.02 -2.48
C ALA A 68 4.89 -0.39 -1.12
N ILE A 69 6.21 -0.55 -1.04
CA ILE A 69 6.95 -0.91 0.17
C ILE A 69 7.72 0.32 0.65
N PHE A 70 7.54 0.66 1.91
CA PHE A 70 8.08 1.90 2.46
C PHE A 70 9.39 1.69 3.20
N SER A 71 10.28 2.67 3.13
CA SER A 71 11.48 2.68 3.96
C SER A 71 11.14 3.11 5.39
N LEU A 72 11.81 2.47 6.34
CA LEU A 72 11.66 2.69 7.77
C LEU A 72 12.86 3.48 8.29
N SER A 73 12.71 4.15 9.42
CA SER A 73 13.84 4.75 10.14
C SER A 73 14.69 3.65 10.78
N ASP A 74 16.01 3.80 10.77
CA ASP A 74 16.95 2.88 11.46
C ASP A 74 16.74 2.86 13.00
N SER A 75 15.97 3.80 13.55
CA SER A 75 15.56 3.79 14.96
C SER A 75 14.54 2.70 15.30
N LEU A 76 13.87 2.13 14.30
CA LEU A 76 13.01 0.96 14.45
C LEU A 76 13.85 -0.31 14.55
N ILE A 77 13.36 -1.29 15.31
CA ILE A 77 14.03 -2.56 15.54
C ILE A 77 14.23 -3.29 14.19
N GLU A 78 15.43 -3.14 13.60
CA GLU A 78 15.82 -3.71 12.31
C GLU A 78 15.59 -5.23 12.24
N LEU A 79 15.63 -5.92 13.39
CA LEU A 79 15.44 -7.37 13.50
C LEU A 79 13.98 -7.82 13.27
N ALA A 80 13.01 -6.94 13.49
CA ALA A 80 11.61 -7.33 13.57
C ALA A 80 10.80 -6.89 12.34
N ALA A 81 11.21 -5.81 11.68
CA ALA A 81 10.57 -5.29 10.49
C ALA A 81 10.52 -6.28 9.30
N PRO A 82 11.55 -7.10 9.01
CA PRO A 82 11.51 -8.09 7.93
C PRO A 82 10.48 -9.20 8.15
N ASN A 83 10.33 -9.66 9.40
CA ASN A 83 9.32 -10.65 9.74
C ASN A 83 7.91 -10.04 9.70
N ALA A 84 7.77 -8.83 10.26
CA ALA A 84 6.52 -8.08 10.26
C ALA A 84 5.99 -7.86 8.84
N ILE A 85 6.82 -7.41 7.89
CA ILE A 85 6.37 -7.18 6.51
C ILE A 85 5.95 -8.47 5.81
N MET A 86 6.71 -9.56 5.96
CA MET A 86 6.36 -10.84 5.33
C MET A 86 5.08 -11.43 5.91
N MET A 87 4.89 -11.34 7.22
CA MET A 87 3.69 -11.82 7.89
C MET A 87 2.47 -10.98 7.51
N ALA A 88 2.63 -9.65 7.46
CA ALA A 88 1.60 -8.73 7.00
C ALA A 88 1.22 -8.97 5.54
N LEU A 89 2.19 -9.16 4.63
CA LEU A 89 1.93 -9.48 3.23
C LEU A 89 1.16 -10.81 3.09
N THR A 90 1.54 -11.83 3.85
CA THR A 90 0.89 -13.15 3.82
C THR A 90 -0.55 -13.10 4.31
N LYS A 91 -0.84 -12.23 5.29
CA LYS A 91 -2.21 -12.00 5.78
C LYS A 91 -3.00 -11.16 4.78
N ALA A 92 -2.42 -10.06 4.32
CA ALA A 92 -3.06 -9.15 3.36
C ALA A 92 -3.39 -9.83 2.02
N SER A 93 -2.56 -10.78 1.56
CA SER A 93 -2.83 -11.51 0.31
C SER A 93 -4.06 -12.42 0.35
N LYS A 94 -4.55 -12.77 1.55
CA LYS A 94 -5.77 -13.56 1.75
C LYS A 94 -7.02 -12.70 1.83
N LEU A 95 -6.85 -11.38 1.94
CA LEU A 95 -7.96 -10.44 2.05
C LEU A 95 -8.47 -10.07 0.65
N THR A 96 -9.77 -9.90 0.54
CA THR A 96 -10.43 -9.49 -0.70
C THR A 96 -10.89 -8.04 -0.59
N VAL A 97 -10.48 -7.20 -1.54
CA VAL A 97 -11.07 -5.87 -1.72
C VAL A 97 -12.14 -5.92 -2.80
N LYS A 98 -12.98 -4.88 -2.82
CA LYS A 98 -13.87 -4.62 -3.94
C LYS A 98 -13.04 -4.18 -5.14
N PRO A 99 -13.43 -4.58 -6.36
CA PRO A 99 -12.86 -4.01 -7.57
C PRO A 99 -12.97 -2.48 -7.56
N LYS A 100 -11.95 -1.82 -8.06
CA LYS A 100 -11.90 -0.37 -8.26
C LYS A 100 -12.98 0.01 -9.25
N ASP A 101 -13.68 1.07 -8.91
CA ASP A 101 -14.40 1.86 -9.89
C ASP A 101 -13.78 3.26 -9.97
N HIS A 102 -14.16 4.03 -10.98
CA HIS A 102 -13.64 5.38 -11.21
C HIS A 102 -13.81 6.38 -10.05
N ILE A 103 -14.66 6.07 -9.06
CA ILE A 103 -14.98 6.94 -7.92
C ILE A 103 -14.47 6.32 -6.61
N HIS A 104 -14.57 5.01 -6.45
CA HIS A 104 -14.28 4.27 -5.24
C HIS A 104 -13.10 3.32 -5.48
N ASN A 105 -12.08 3.44 -4.63
CA ASN A 105 -11.02 2.45 -4.58
C ASN A 105 -10.75 2.03 -3.14
N SER A 106 -10.31 0.79 -2.98
CA SER A 106 -9.89 0.25 -1.70
C SER A 106 -8.51 -0.35 -1.85
N TYR A 107 -7.66 -0.16 -0.85
CA TYR A 107 -6.36 -0.81 -0.78
C TYR A 107 -6.10 -1.28 0.66
N PHE A 108 -5.13 -2.16 0.83
CA PHE A 108 -4.68 -2.59 2.15
C PHE A 108 -3.43 -1.79 2.54
N SER A 109 -3.44 -1.23 3.74
CA SER A 109 -2.28 -0.58 4.33
C SER A 109 -1.81 -1.39 5.52
N ALA A 110 -0.51 -1.60 5.64
CA ALA A 110 0.10 -2.25 6.79
C ALA A 110 1.11 -1.31 7.44
N TYR A 111 1.05 -1.19 8.77
CA TYR A 111 1.95 -0.35 9.54
C TYR A 111 2.20 -0.94 10.93
N ILE A 112 3.31 -0.54 11.56
CA ILE A 112 3.63 -0.84 12.96
C ILE A 112 3.14 0.33 13.80
N ASN A 113 2.16 0.12 14.68
CA ASN A 113 1.68 1.19 15.56
C ASN A 113 2.69 1.53 16.67
N LEU A 114 2.38 2.56 17.47
CA LEU A 114 3.25 3.00 18.58
C LEU A 114 3.38 1.97 19.70
N GLU A 115 2.52 0.95 19.74
CA GLU A 115 2.56 -0.16 20.69
C GLU A 115 3.41 -1.34 20.18
N ASN A 116 4.14 -1.16 19.07
CA ASN A 116 4.92 -2.21 18.40
C ASN A 116 4.07 -3.42 17.99
N THR A 117 2.84 -3.17 17.54
CA THR A 117 2.00 -4.19 16.89
C THR A 117 1.83 -3.85 15.42
N VAL A 118 1.77 -4.87 14.59
CA VAL A 118 1.47 -4.74 13.18
C VAL A 118 -0.04 -4.64 13.01
N VAL A 119 -0.49 -3.60 12.32
CA VAL A 119 -1.88 -3.35 11.96
C VAL A 119 -2.03 -3.51 10.46
N ILE A 120 -3.05 -4.25 10.03
CA ILE A 120 -3.51 -4.28 8.63
C ILE A 120 -4.86 -3.61 8.59
N ALA A 121 -4.98 -2.56 7.79
CA ALA A 121 -6.21 -1.81 7.60
C ALA A 121 -6.62 -1.83 6.11
N ARG A 122 -7.93 -1.84 5.86
CA ARG A 122 -8.48 -1.47 4.56
C ARG A 122 -8.71 0.02 4.54
N VAL A 123 -8.17 0.68 3.53
CA VAL A 123 -8.39 2.11 3.31
C VAL A 123 -9.30 2.27 2.10
N ASP A 124 -10.51 2.77 2.34
CA ASP A 124 -11.50 3.08 1.31
C ASP A 124 -11.38 4.56 0.95
N ARG A 125 -11.00 4.87 -0.30
CA ARG A 125 -11.01 6.23 -0.82
C ARG A 125 -12.17 6.42 -1.78
N THR A 126 -12.85 7.54 -1.62
CA THR A 126 -13.93 7.98 -2.52
C THR A 126 -13.58 9.36 -3.08
N CYS A 127 -13.44 9.44 -4.40
CA CYS A 127 -13.27 10.71 -5.12
C CYS A 127 -14.57 11.53 -5.04
N LYS A 128 -14.46 12.77 -4.58
CA LYS A 128 -15.57 13.73 -4.57
C LYS A 128 -15.56 14.49 -5.90
N LEU A 129 -16.65 14.35 -6.64
CA LEU A 129 -16.88 15.04 -7.91
C LEU A 129 -17.86 16.19 -7.70
N LYS A 130 -17.51 17.40 -8.18
CA LYS A 130 -18.43 18.54 -8.15
C LYS A 130 -19.46 18.35 -9.25
N ARG A 131 -20.70 17.98 -8.89
CA ARG A 131 -21.83 17.96 -9.82
C ARG A 131 -22.18 19.40 -10.21
N TYR A 132 -22.14 19.72 -11.50
CA TYR A 132 -22.80 20.93 -12.01
C TYR A 132 -24.31 20.72 -11.91
N ARG A 133 -25.06 21.71 -11.40
CA ARG A 133 -26.52 21.71 -11.49
C ARG A 133 -26.89 21.97 -12.95
N GLY A 134 -27.38 20.94 -13.62
CA GLY A 134 -27.74 20.93 -15.04
C GLY A 134 -27.54 19.51 -15.57
N ASP A 135 -28.64 18.78 -15.70
CA ASP A 135 -28.67 17.47 -16.34
C ASP A 135 -28.01 17.57 -17.72
N ASP A 136 -26.83 16.95 -17.90
CA ASP A 136 -26.47 16.22 -19.12
C ASP A 136 -24.99 15.82 -19.25
N LYS A 137 -24.05 16.30 -18.42
CA LYS A 137 -22.64 15.98 -18.68
C LYS A 137 -21.84 15.61 -17.42
N LEU A 138 -22.06 14.38 -16.93
CA LEU A 138 -21.10 13.66 -16.08
C LEU A 138 -19.67 13.69 -16.66
N LYS A 139 -19.54 13.83 -17.99
CA LYS A 139 -18.27 13.98 -18.72
C LYS A 139 -17.44 15.21 -18.32
N ASN A 140 -18.02 16.20 -17.63
CA ASN A 140 -17.34 17.45 -17.25
C ASN A 140 -17.19 17.63 -15.72
N ALA A 141 -17.43 16.59 -14.92
CA ALA A 141 -17.28 16.68 -13.48
C ALA A 141 -15.81 16.93 -13.10
N ARG A 142 -15.53 18.00 -12.35
CA ARG A 142 -14.18 18.30 -11.84
C ARG A 142 -13.96 17.64 -10.48
N TYR A 143 -12.78 17.08 -10.29
CA TYR A 143 -12.29 16.58 -9.00
C TYR A 143 -12.23 17.72 -7.99
N VAL A 144 -12.81 17.53 -6.81
CA VAL A 144 -12.84 18.53 -5.71
C VAL A 144 -12.29 18.00 -4.40
N GLY A 145 -11.74 16.78 -4.40
CA GLY A 145 -11.10 16.16 -3.25
C GLY A 145 -11.47 14.69 -3.12
N SER A 146 -11.06 14.08 -2.02
CA SER A 146 -11.40 12.71 -1.66
C SER A 146 -11.85 12.63 -0.20
N SER A 147 -12.62 11.60 0.13
CA SER A 147 -12.78 11.15 1.51
C SER A 147 -12.09 9.81 1.67
N THR A 148 -11.47 9.61 2.82
CA THR A 148 -10.77 8.38 3.19
C THR A 148 -11.44 7.81 4.43
N ASN A 149 -11.71 6.51 4.43
CA ASN A 149 -12.17 5.77 5.59
C ASN A 149 -11.24 4.59 5.83
N GLU A 150 -10.71 4.47 7.04
CA GLU A 150 -9.82 3.38 7.43
C GLU A 150 -10.59 2.39 8.31
N VAL A 151 -10.49 1.10 7.97
CA VAL A 151 -11.09 0.01 8.73
C VAL A 151 -9.98 -0.97 9.11
N VAL A 152 -9.68 -1.07 10.39
CA VAL A 152 -8.73 -2.07 10.91
C VAL A 152 -9.31 -3.46 10.68
N LEU A 153 -8.53 -4.32 10.02
CA LEU A 153 -8.91 -5.70 9.72
C LEU A 153 -8.20 -6.68 10.64
N GLU A 154 -6.91 -6.46 10.90
CA GLU A 154 -6.12 -7.33 11.77
C GLU A 154 -5.11 -6.53 12.59
N THR A 155 -4.77 -7.06 13.77
CA THR A 155 -3.69 -6.57 14.61
C THR A 155 -2.95 -7.76 15.21
N PHE A 156 -1.62 -7.74 15.20
CA PHE A 156 -0.80 -8.82 15.75
C PHE A 156 0.58 -8.32 16.22
N GLY A 157 1.21 -9.06 17.13
CA GLY A 157 2.55 -8.73 17.62
C GLY A 157 3.62 -8.84 16.54
N VAL A 158 4.64 -8.00 16.67
CA VAL A 158 5.86 -8.00 15.85
C VAL A 158 6.74 -9.21 16.19
#